data_AF-A0A520YAS6-F1
#
_entry.id   AF-A0A520YAS6-F1
#
_cell.length_a   1.000
_cell.length_b   1.000
_cell.length_c   1.000
_cell.angle_alpha   90.00
_cell.angle_beta   90.00
_cell.angle_gamma   90.00
#
_symmetry.space_group_name_H-M   'P 1'
#
loop_
_entity.id
_entity.type
_entity.pdbx_description
1 polymer ?
#
loop_
_entity_poly.entity_id
_entity_poly.type
_entity_poly.pdbx_seq_one_letter_code
_entity_poly.pdbx_strand_id
1 'polypeptide(L)'
;APFQEAVIQQVSRSLQFFFSSSQHDEVDRVLLAGGVAAMDGLAGLVQEKLGKPTSVANPFINMDISPKVDAEALNNDAPSLMIACGLAMRSFD
;
A
#
# COMPACT_ATOMS: atom_id res chain seq x y z
N ALA A 1 16.75 8.33 -5.86
CA ALA A 1 17.66 7.18 -5.62
C ALA A 1 17.24 6.06 -6.57
N PRO A 2 18.18 5.29 -7.15
CA PRO A 2 17.88 4.40 -8.28
C PRO A 2 16.73 3.40 -8.02
N PHE A 3 16.63 2.87 -6.79
CA PHE A 3 15.55 1.95 -6.42
C PHE A 3 14.16 2.61 -6.42
N GLN A 4 14.03 3.78 -5.79
CA GLN A 4 12.74 4.50 -5.72
C GLN A 4 12.24 4.89 -7.12
N GLU A 5 13.15 5.32 -8.00
CA GLU A 5 12.83 5.63 -9.39
C GLU A 5 12.33 4.40 -10.16
N ALA A 6 12.96 3.24 -9.95
CA ALA A 6 12.52 1.98 -10.54
C ALA A 6 11.11 1.58 -10.06
N VAL A 7 10.82 1.74 -8.76
CA VAL A 7 9.48 1.50 -8.20
C VAL A 7 8.44 2.39 -8.88
N ILE A 8 8.71 3.68 -9.02
CA ILE A 8 7.79 4.62 -9.68
C ILE A 8 7.54 4.21 -11.13
N GLN A 9 8.60 3.91 -11.88
CA GLN A 9 8.47 3.46 -13.27
C GLN A 9 7.60 2.20 -13.39
N GLN A 10 7.77 1.26 -12.46
CA GLN A 10 6.96 0.05 -12.42
C GLN A 10 5.49 0.37 -12.13
N VAL A 11 5.20 1.19 -11.12
CA VAL A 11 3.82 1.59 -10.78
C VAL A 11 3.16 2.34 -11.94
N SER A 12 3.83 3.32 -12.53
CA SER A 12 3.32 4.07 -13.69
C SER A 12 2.97 3.16 -14.86
N ARG A 13 3.85 2.19 -15.17
CA ARG A 13 3.63 1.23 -16.26
C ARG A 13 2.43 0.32 -15.96
N SER A 14 2.31 -0.18 -14.74
CA SER A 14 1.17 -1.00 -14.33
C SER A 14 -0.16 -0.25 -14.44
N LEU A 15 -0.19 1.04 -14.06
CA LEU A 15 -1.38 1.88 -14.22
C LEU A 15 -1.72 2.12 -15.70
N GLN A 16 -0.73 2.39 -16.55
CA GLN A 16 -0.94 2.51 -17.99
C GLN A 16 -1.54 1.23 -18.58
N PHE A 17 -1.06 0.05 -18.18
CA PHE A 17 -1.64 -1.21 -18.62
C PHE A 17 -3.09 -1.37 -18.14
N PHE A 18 -3.39 -1.03 -16.89
CA PHE A 18 -4.74 -1.06 -16.36
C PHE A 18 -5.71 -0.16 -17.13
N PHE A 19 -5.32 1.10 -17.42
CA PHE A 19 -6.16 2.01 -18.21
C PHE A 19 -6.34 1.54 -19.66
N SER A 20 -5.30 0.96 -20.27
CA SER A 20 -5.40 0.44 -21.64
C SER A 20 -6.30 -0.81 -21.78
N SER A 21 -6.62 -1.48 -20.67
CA SER A 21 -7.35 -2.76 -20.64
C SER A 21 -8.70 -2.67 -19.92
N SER A 22 -9.08 -1.51 -19.40
CA SER A 22 -10.33 -1.28 -18.67
C SER A 22 -11.11 -0.12 -19.28
N GLN A 23 -12.35 0.09 -18.82
CA GLN A 23 -13.14 1.30 -19.15
C GLN A 23 -12.86 2.45 -18.17
N HIS A 24 -11.90 2.28 -17.26
CA HIS A 24 -11.52 3.29 -16.29
C HIS A 24 -10.29 4.04 -16.81
N ASP A 25 -10.39 5.37 -16.91
CA ASP A 25 -9.29 6.22 -17.37
C ASP A 25 -8.48 6.81 -16.20
N GLU A 26 -8.93 6.62 -14.95
CA GLU A 26 -8.23 7.08 -13.77
C GLU A 26 -8.48 6.24 -12.51
N VAL A 27 -7.66 6.48 -11.50
CA VAL A 27 -7.85 5.99 -10.12
C VAL A 27 -7.95 7.16 -9.16
N ASP A 28 -8.78 7.03 -8.13
CA ASP A 28 -8.95 8.05 -7.09
C ASP A 28 -7.77 8.10 -6.11
N ARG A 29 -7.18 6.93 -5.81
CA ARG A 29 -6.11 6.78 -4.80
C ARG A 29 -5.23 5.57 -5.10
N VAL A 30 -3.96 5.66 -4.69
CA VAL A 30 -3.02 4.55 -4.64
C VAL A 30 -2.76 4.16 -3.18
N LEU A 31 -2.90 2.87 -2.87
CA LEU A 31 -2.53 2.30 -1.57
C LEU A 31 -1.28 1.44 -1.76
N LEU A 32 -0.20 1.77 -1.05
CA LEU A 32 1.04 1.00 -1.08
C LEU A 32 1.02 -0.07 0.03
N ALA A 33 1.25 -1.32 -0.34
CA ALA A 33 1.32 -2.46 0.58
C ALA A 33 2.63 -3.25 0.37
N GLY A 34 2.94 -4.16 1.29
CA GLY A 34 4.19 -4.90 1.35
C GLY A 34 5.29 -4.15 2.12
N GLY A 35 6.36 -4.85 2.50
CA GLY A 35 7.42 -4.28 3.36
C GLY A 35 8.14 -3.08 2.77
N VAL A 36 8.24 -3.01 1.44
CA VAL A 36 8.83 -1.85 0.74
C VAL A 36 7.96 -0.60 0.89
N ALA A 37 6.65 -0.73 1.11
CA ALA A 37 5.75 0.40 1.30
C ALA A 37 6.05 1.20 2.58
N ALA A 38 6.66 0.57 3.58
CA ALA A 38 7.09 1.24 4.82
C ALA A 38 8.35 2.10 4.64
N MET A 39 8.96 2.13 3.44
CA MET A 39 10.11 2.97 3.16
C MET A 39 9.75 4.45 3.23
N ASP A 40 10.50 5.19 4.07
CA ASP A 40 10.32 6.62 4.24
C ASP A 40 10.36 7.38 2.91
N GLY A 41 9.37 8.26 2.73
CA GLY A 41 9.26 9.12 1.55
C GLY A 41 8.74 8.44 0.28
N LEU A 42 8.61 7.10 0.22
CA LEU A 42 8.17 6.41 -0.99
C LEU A 42 6.75 6.84 -1.41
N ALA A 43 5.80 6.85 -0.48
CA ALA A 43 4.42 7.25 -0.77
C ALA A 43 4.33 8.70 -1.29
N GLY A 44 5.09 9.61 -0.69
CA GLY A 44 5.14 11.01 -1.12
C GLY A 44 5.74 11.15 -2.52
N LEU A 45 6.80 10.41 -2.82
CA LEU A 45 7.45 10.42 -4.12
C LEU A 45 6.55 9.83 -5.23
N VAL A 46 5.82 8.75 -4.92
CA VAL A 46 4.82 8.17 -5.83
C VAL A 46 3.69 9.17 -6.09
N GLN A 47 3.19 9.83 -5.05
CA GLN A 47 2.16 10.87 -5.20
C GLN A 47 2.63 12.04 -6.07
N GLU A 48 3.86 12.53 -5.86
CA GLU A 48 4.44 13.61 -6.66
C GLU A 48 4.49 13.24 -8.15
N LYS A 49 4.92 12.01 -8.46
CA LYS A 49 5.10 11.57 -9.85
C LYS A 49 3.82 11.17 -10.55
N LEU A 50 2.85 10.61 -9.83
CA LEU A 50 1.57 10.17 -10.41
C LEU A 50 0.49 11.25 -10.37
N GLY A 51 0.62 12.26 -9.50
CA GLY A 51 -0.42 13.25 -9.27
C GLY A 51 -1.69 12.67 -8.62
N LYS A 52 -1.62 11.44 -8.07
CA LYS A 52 -2.74 10.75 -7.42
C LYS A 52 -2.47 10.60 -5.92
N PRO A 53 -3.47 10.86 -5.06
CA PRO A 53 -3.33 10.65 -3.62
C PRO A 53 -2.75 9.26 -3.31
N THR A 54 -1.66 9.21 -2.57
CA THR A 54 -0.98 7.95 -2.26
C THR A 54 -0.75 7.82 -0.76
N SER A 55 -1.10 6.66 -0.20
CA SER A 55 -0.92 6.36 1.24
C SER A 55 -0.42 4.94 1.45
N VAL A 56 0.32 4.73 2.55
CA VAL A 56 0.73 3.41 3.00
C VAL A 56 -0.46 2.69 3.63
N ALA A 57 -0.69 1.43 3.26
CA ALA A 57 -1.80 0.63 3.76
C ALA A 57 -1.54 0.17 5.20
N ASN A 58 -2.55 0.29 6.05
CA ASN A 58 -2.56 -0.29 7.39
C ASN A 58 -3.93 -0.95 7.62
N PRO A 59 -4.00 -2.30 7.67
CA PRO A 59 -5.26 -3.01 7.86
C PRO A 59 -5.80 -2.92 9.30
N PHE A 60 -5.01 -2.43 10.25
CA PHE A 60 -5.31 -2.47 11.68
C PHE A 60 -5.85 -1.15 12.26
N ILE A 61 -6.01 -0.09 11.45
CA ILE A 61 -6.40 1.26 11.91
C ILE A 61 -7.67 1.28 12.78
N ASN A 62 -8.62 0.39 12.50
CA ASN A 62 -9.90 0.30 13.21
C ASN A 62 -10.07 -1.03 13.96
N MET A 63 -8.96 -1.68 14.34
CA MET A 63 -8.98 -2.92 15.11
C MET A 63 -8.57 -2.69 16.56
N ASP A 64 -9.19 -3.41 17.48
CA ASP A 64 -8.74 -3.46 18.87
C ASP A 64 -7.44 -4.26 18.96
N ILE A 65 -6.39 -3.64 19.52
CA ILE A 65 -5.08 -4.27 19.71
C ILE A 65 -5.02 -4.84 21.14
N SER A 66 -4.82 -6.16 21.23
CA SER A 66 -4.64 -6.83 22.52
C SER A 66 -3.39 -6.31 23.25
N PRO A 67 -3.42 -6.13 24.60
CA PRO A 67 -2.25 -5.69 25.37
C PRO A 67 -1.02 -6.60 25.28
N LYS A 68 -1.19 -7.82 24.76
CA LYS A 68 -0.10 -8.78 24.53
C LYS A 68 0.65 -8.54 23.22
N VAL A 69 0.15 -7.65 22.37
CA VAL A 69 0.71 -7.33 21.06
C VAL A 69 1.47 -6.02 21.16
N ASP A 70 2.68 -6.01 20.60
CA ASP A 70 3.46 -4.79 20.44
C ASP A 70 2.82 -3.94 19.32
N ALA A 71 2.18 -2.84 19.70
CA ALA A 71 1.46 -1.96 18.78
C ALA A 71 2.41 -1.19 17.84
N GLU A 72 3.65 -0.91 18.27
CA GLU A 72 4.63 -0.21 17.45
C GLU A 72 5.17 -1.15 16.37
N ALA A 73 5.59 -2.35 16.76
CA ALA A 73 6.03 -3.38 15.82
C ALA A 73 4.90 -3.73 14.83
N LEU A 74 3.66 -3.88 15.31
CA LEU A 74 2.51 -4.15 14.44
C LEU A 74 2.28 -3.04 13.41
N ASN A 75 2.37 -1.77 13.80
CA ASN A 75 2.19 -0.65 12.88
C ASN A 75 3.30 -0.55 11.85
N ASN A 76 4.54 -0.86 12.22
CA ASN A 76 5.68 -0.88 11.30
C ASN A 76 5.54 -2.00 10.25
N ASP A 77 5.05 -3.17 10.66
CA ASP A 77 4.83 -4.32 9.77
C ASP A 77 3.46 -4.31 9.07
N ALA A 78 2.56 -3.41 9.46
CA ALA A 78 1.18 -3.35 8.98
C ALA A 78 1.03 -3.44 7.45
N PRO A 79 1.84 -2.73 6.63
CA PRO A 79 1.71 -2.81 5.18
C PRO A 79 2.04 -4.20 4.63
N SER A 80 2.94 -4.93 5.28
CA SER A 80 3.34 -6.30 4.92
C SER A 80 2.28 -7.34 5.29
N LEU A 81 1.43 -7.03 6.28
CA LEU A 81 0.47 -7.96 6.86
C LEU A 81 -0.91 -7.93 6.17
N MET A 82 -1.10 -7.12 5.12
CA MET A 82 -2.37 -7.01 4.38
C MET A 82 -2.93 -8.38 3.93
N ILE A 83 -2.07 -9.26 3.39
CA ILE A 83 -2.50 -10.59 2.93
C ILE A 83 -2.87 -11.49 4.12
N ALA A 84 -2.04 -11.52 5.16
CA ALA A 84 -2.30 -12.31 6.36
C ALA A 84 -3.59 -11.87 7.06
N CYS A 85 -3.83 -10.56 7.14
CA CYS A 85 -5.06 -9.98 7.65
C CYS A 85 -6.27 -10.45 6.83
N GLY A 86 -6.22 -10.35 5.51
CA GLY A 86 -7.30 -10.81 4.63
C GLY A 86 -7.60 -12.31 4.77
N LEU A 87 -6.56 -13.14 4.91
CA LEU A 87 -6.71 -14.58 5.16
C LEU A 87 -7.38 -14.87 6.50
N ALA A 88 -7.01 -14.14 7.57
CA ALA A 88 -7.65 -14.28 8.87
C ALA A 88 -9.12 -13.84 8.83
N MET A 89 -9.43 -12.77 8.08
CA MET A 89 -10.79 -12.23 7.93
C MET A 89 -11.76 -13.21 7.26
N ARG A 90 -11.28 -14.13 6.42
CA ARG A 90 -12.10 -15.18 5.81
C ARG A 90 -12.84 -16.06 6.83
N SER A 91 -12.37 -16.11 8.07
CA SER A 91 -12.99 -16.93 9.12
C SER A 91 -14.26 -16.31 9.71
N PHE A 92 -14.61 -15.08 9.30
CA PHE A 92 -15.79 -14.36 9.79
C PHE A 92 -16.92 -14.23 8.74
N ASP A 93 -16.76 -14.90 7.59
CA ASP A 93 -17.83 -15.11 6.59
C ASP A 93 -18.67 -16.36 6.89
#